data_AF-A0A7X0GH18-F1
#
_entry.id   AF-A0A7X0GH18-F1
#
_cell.length_a   1.000
_cell.length_b   1.000
_cell.length_c   1.000
_cell.angle_alpha   90.00
_cell.angle_beta   90.00
_cell.angle_gamma   90.00
#
_symmetry.space_group_name_H-M   'P 1'
#
loop_
_entity.id
_entity.type
_entity.pdbx_description
1 polymer ?
#
loop_
_entity_poly.entity_id
_entity_poly.type
_entity_poly.pdbx_seq_one_letter_code
_entity_poly.pdbx_strand_id
1 'polypeptide(L)' 'MAVSQTFCVHRAPVGKKITASVVLADDPGGDAAGRQVM' A
#
# COMPACT_ATOMS: atom_id res chain seq x y z
N MET A 1 -0.09 -10.13 -10.41
CA MET A 1 -1.16 -9.20 -10.02
C MET A 1 -0.79 -8.50 -8.72
N ALA A 2 -1.16 -7.24 -8.51
CA ALA A 2 -0.88 -6.52 -7.25
C ALA A 2 -2.19 -6.19 -6.52
N VAL A 3 -2.22 -6.44 -5.22
CA VAL A 3 -3.42 -6.30 -4.38
C VAL A 3 -3.11 -5.37 -3.20
N SER A 4 -4.02 -4.44 -2.92
CA SER A 4 -3.95 -3.60 -1.74
C SER A 4 -4.49 -4.36 -0.53
N GLN A 5 -3.65 -4.58 0.48
CA GLN A 5 -4.11 -5.14 1.76
C GLN A 5 -4.75 -4.08 2.65
N THR A 6 -4.22 -2.85 2.59
CA THR A 6 -4.70 -1.72 3.39
C THR A 6 -4.89 -0.50 2.51
N PHE A 7 -5.82 0.38 2.87
CA PHE A 7 -6.06 1.62 2.13
C PHE A 7 -6.59 2.71 3.07
N CYS A 8 -5.79 3.76 3.24
CA CYS A 8 -6.11 4.91 4.10
C CYS A 8 -6.13 6.18 3.26
N VAL A 9 -7.16 7.00 3.46
CA VAL A 9 -7.29 8.31 2.79
C VAL A 9 -7.37 9.41 3.83
N HIS A 10 -6.34 10.26 3.85
CA HIS A 10 -6.37 11.50 4.59
C HIS A 10 -6.71 12.65 3.65
N ARG A 11 -7.87 13.29 3.89
CA ARG A 11 -8.29 14.48 3.16
C ARG A 11 -7.90 15.73 3.94
N ALA A 12 -7.29 16.67 3.27
CA ALA A 12 -7.00 18.00 3.76
C ALA A 12 -7.71 19.04 2.88
N PRO A 13 -7.88 20.28 3.33
CA PRO A 13 -8.58 21.32 2.57
C PRO A 13 -8.08 21.51 1.13
N VAL A 14 -6.79 21.27 0.88
CA VAL A 14 -6.14 21.46 -0.43
C VAL A 14 -5.56 20.18 -1.04
N GLY A 15 -5.92 19.00 -0.53
CA GLY A 15 -5.35 17.77 -1.08
C GLY A 15 -5.79 16.48 -0.42
N LYS A 16 -5.27 15.37 -0.93
CA LYS A 16 -5.49 14.04 -0.38
C LYS A 16 -4.17 13.30 -0.32
N LYS A 17 -3.89 12.70 0.83
CA LYS A 17 -2.79 11.77 1.03
C LYS A 17 -3.40 10.37 1.09
N ILE A 18 -2.97 9.50 0.18
CA ILE A 18 -3.37 8.10 0.16
C ILE A 18 -2.19 7.26 0.64
N THR A 19 -2.45 6.28 1.49
CA THR A 19 -1.45 5.32 1.95
C THR A 19 -2.03 3.92 1.83
N ALA A 20 -1.26 3.00 1.24
CA ALA A 20 -1.70 1.65 0.99
C ALA A 20 -0.52 0.70 1.09
N SER A 21 -0.74 -0.47 1.70
CA SER A 21 0.19 -1.60 1.63
C SER A 21 -0.21 -2.47 0.44
N VAL A 22 0.71 -2.66 -0.50
CA VAL A 22 0.47 -3.45 -1.72
C VAL A 22 1.31 -4.72 -1.68
N VAL A 23 0.71 -5.86 -2.02
CA VAL A 23 1.40 -7.15 -2.19
C VAL A 23 1.27 -7.62 -3.62
N LEU A 24 2.22 -8.45 -4.05
CA LEU A 24 2.10 -9.22 -5.28
C LEU A 24 1.32 -10.50 -4.98
N ALA A 25 0.16 -10.67 -5.63
CA ALA A 25 -0.74 -11.80 -5.40
C ALA A 25 -0.16 -13.16 -5.82
N ASP A 26 0.83 -13.15 -6.71
CA ASP A 26 1.48 -14.35 -7.23
C ASP A 26 2.86 -14.61 -6.59
N ASP A 27 3.27 -13.78 -5.61
CA ASP A 27 4.53 -13.96 -4.90
C ASP A 27 4.36 -14.94 -3.72
N PRO A 28 5.01 -16.13 -3.75
CA PRO A 28 4.90 -17.12 -2.69
C PRO A 28 5.42 -16.63 -1.33
N GLY A 29 6.23 -15.57 -1.31
CA GLY A 29 6.77 -14.96 -0.09
C GLY A 29 5.82 -13.97 0.59
N GLY A 30 4.76 -13.51 -0.10
CA GLY A 30 3.75 -12.61 0.45
C GLY A 30 4.27 -11.26 0.95
N ASP A 31 5.49 -10.87 0.60
CA ASP A 31 6.10 -9.66 1.16
C ASP A 31 5.46 -8.42 0.53
N ALA A 32 5.19 -7.40 1.36
CA ALA A 32 4.61 -6.17 0.86
C ALA A 32 5.61 -5.50 -0.07
N ALA A 33 5.21 -5.30 -1.33
CA ALA A 33 6.00 -4.60 -2.33
C ALA A 33 6.27 -3.18 -1.82
N GLY A 34 7.55 -2.86 -1.59
CA GLY A 34 7.96 -1.55 -1.10
C GLY A 34 8.03 -1.40 0.42
N ARG A 35 8.28 -2.48 1.19
CA ARG A 35 8.71 -2.36 2.59
C ARG A 35 9.96 -1.47 2.69
N GLN A 36 9.77 -0.18 2.98
CA GLN A 36 10.83 0.65 3.53
C GLN A 36 10.95 0.30 5.01
N VAL A 37 12.00 -0.44 5.35
CA VAL A 37 12.51 -0.50 6.72
C VAL A 37 12.90 0.93 7.12
N MET A 38 12.20 1.45 8.12
CA MET A 38 12.63 2.62 8.89
C MET A 38 13.57 2.15 9.99
#